data_AF-A6GE72-F1
#
_entry.id   AF-A6GE72-F1
#
_cell.length_a   1.000
_cell.length_b   1.000
_cell.length_c   1.000
_cell.angle_alpha   90.00
_cell.angle_beta   90.00
_cell.angle_gamma   90.00
#
_symmetry.space_group_name_H-M   'P 1'
#
loop_
_entity.id
_entity.type
_entity.pdbx_description
1 polymer ?
#
loop_
_entity_poly.entity_id
_entity_poly.type
_entity_poly.pdbx_seq_one_letter_code
_entity_poly.pdbx_strand_id
1 'polypeptide(L)'
;GSTEPSAEGDAAPAPAEPLAELLVIVKTGRVPYKIPQRIPIGAAVGLAHTYVTGDTSVLEHGAFKVVTYPDLEPAGNLFTEAGWSVDGVPVQMDLVSDMGSEIVREFEEIKPRIIGSAITRMIVRAAAAEGARAAGNEANSAVGLIGALAIEGTMVALDKPDTRSWTTLPDRVFIGRAAVPAGEHELEITVFGEHGAEHRRVTVNVGQGGYVVLDVTTLR
;
A
#
# COMPACT_ATOMS: atom_id res chain seq x y z
N GLY A 1 -31.86 -75.73 -31.99
CA GLY A 1 -31.68 -74.34 -32.45
C GLY A 1 -31.37 -73.52 -31.23
N SER A 2 -30.11 -73.14 -31.08
CA SER A 2 -29.64 -72.34 -29.95
C SER A 2 -29.78 -70.87 -30.32
N THR A 3 -30.54 -70.11 -29.54
CA THR A 3 -30.67 -68.66 -29.65
C THR A 3 -29.62 -68.02 -28.76
N GLU A 4 -28.63 -67.34 -29.35
CA GLU A 4 -27.74 -66.42 -28.65
C GLU A 4 -28.51 -65.12 -28.31
N PRO A 5 -28.37 -64.57 -27.09
CA PRO A 5 -28.84 -63.23 -26.79
C PRO A 5 -27.83 -62.20 -27.33
N SER A 6 -28.35 -61.29 -28.12
CA SER A 6 -27.66 -60.14 -28.73
C SER A 6 -26.89 -59.32 -27.69
N ALA A 7 -25.63 -59.03 -27.98
CA ALA A 7 -24.82 -58.08 -27.23
C ALA A 7 -25.42 -56.68 -27.36
N GLU A 8 -25.96 -56.16 -26.26
CA GLU A 8 -26.31 -54.76 -26.07
C GLU A 8 -25.01 -53.94 -26.13
N GLY A 9 -24.93 -53.06 -27.12
CA GLY A 9 -23.77 -52.19 -27.31
C GLY A 9 -23.63 -51.22 -26.14
N ASP A 10 -22.55 -51.39 -25.39
CA ASP A 10 -22.10 -50.44 -24.37
C ASP A 10 -21.70 -49.14 -25.07
N ALA A 11 -22.64 -48.20 -25.16
CA ALA A 11 -22.40 -46.88 -25.71
C ALA A 11 -21.42 -46.16 -24.79
N ALA A 12 -20.19 -45.97 -25.27
CA ALA A 12 -19.17 -45.18 -24.58
C ALA A 12 -19.76 -43.84 -24.11
N PRO A 13 -19.48 -43.39 -22.87
CA PRO A 13 -20.01 -42.13 -22.37
C PRO A 13 -19.60 -41.00 -23.31
N ALA A 14 -20.58 -40.17 -23.69
CA ALA A 14 -20.32 -38.98 -24.48
C ALA A 14 -19.20 -38.15 -23.82
N PRO A 15 -18.26 -37.59 -24.59
CA PRO A 15 -17.19 -36.79 -24.03
C PRO A 15 -17.80 -35.67 -23.18
N ALA A 16 -17.32 -35.53 -21.94
CA ALA A 16 -17.74 -34.45 -21.06
C ALA A 16 -17.51 -33.12 -21.78
N GLU A 17 -18.56 -32.31 -21.91
CA GLU A 17 -18.44 -31.03 -22.59
C GLU A 17 -17.39 -30.16 -21.88
N PRO A 18 -16.48 -29.50 -22.62
CA PRO A 18 -15.48 -28.63 -22.02
C PRO A 18 -16.16 -27.51 -21.24
N LEU A 19 -15.92 -27.49 -19.93
CA LEU A 19 -16.38 -26.41 -19.05
C LEU A 19 -15.74 -25.09 -19.47
N ALA A 20 -16.52 -24.03 -19.32
CA ALA A 20 -16.04 -22.66 -19.39
C ALA A 20 -15.43 -22.22 -18.06
N GLU A 21 -14.68 -21.12 -18.09
CA GLU A 21 -13.98 -20.58 -16.92
C GLU A 21 -14.42 -19.16 -16.56
N LEU A 22 -14.69 -18.95 -15.28
CA LEU A 22 -14.93 -17.64 -14.70
C LEU A 22 -13.78 -17.29 -13.75
N LEU A 23 -13.21 -16.10 -13.93
CA LEU A 23 -12.19 -15.52 -13.06
C LEU A 23 -12.67 -14.16 -12.55
N VAL A 24 -12.72 -14.00 -11.24
CA VAL A 24 -13.01 -12.71 -10.59
C VAL A 24 -11.76 -12.25 -9.85
N ILE A 25 -11.35 -11.01 -10.12
CA ILE A 25 -10.29 -10.32 -9.40
C ILE A 25 -10.95 -9.19 -8.64
N VAL A 26 -10.86 -9.20 -7.31
CA VAL A 26 -11.40 -8.14 -6.46
C VAL A 26 -10.26 -7.40 -5.78
N LYS A 27 -10.23 -6.07 -5.94
CA LYS A 27 -9.24 -5.19 -5.33
C LYS A 27 -9.95 -4.29 -4.31
N THR A 28 -9.53 -4.32 -3.05
CA THR A 28 -10.15 -3.54 -1.97
C THR A 28 -9.16 -2.60 -1.31
N GLY A 29 -9.68 -1.50 -0.76
CA GLY A 29 -8.93 -0.52 0.01
C GLY A 29 -7.85 0.22 -0.79
N ARG A 30 -7.06 1.01 -0.08
CA ARG A 30 -5.84 1.67 -0.55
C ARG A 30 -4.71 1.38 0.42
N VAL A 31 -3.51 1.29 -0.11
CA VAL A 31 -2.30 1.18 0.71
C VAL A 31 -2.10 2.43 1.57
N PRO A 32 -1.39 2.32 2.71
CA PRO A 32 -1.00 3.49 3.49
C PRO A 32 -0.17 4.48 2.66
N TYR A 33 -0.25 5.76 3.02
CA TYR A 33 0.43 6.85 2.31
C TYR A 33 1.34 7.63 3.25
N LYS A 34 2.36 8.27 2.69
CA LYS A 34 3.35 9.00 3.47
C LYS A 34 2.83 10.39 3.86
N ILE A 35 3.02 10.75 5.12
CA ILE A 35 2.82 12.10 5.66
C ILE A 35 4.11 12.63 6.31
N PRO A 36 4.30 13.95 6.36
CA PRO A 36 5.44 14.51 7.09
C PRO A 36 5.21 14.38 8.59
N GLN A 37 6.11 13.68 9.28
CA GLN A 37 6.13 13.57 10.74
C GLN A 37 7.34 14.32 11.32
N ARG A 38 7.19 14.80 12.55
CA ARG A 38 8.23 15.53 13.28
C ARG A 38 8.51 14.84 14.61
N ILE A 39 9.78 14.60 14.89
CA ILE A 39 10.22 14.03 16.16
C ILE A 39 11.36 14.88 16.77
N PRO A 40 11.42 15.01 18.10
CA PRO A 40 12.55 15.64 18.77
C PRO A 40 13.86 14.95 18.40
N ILE A 41 14.93 15.72 18.24
CA ILE A 41 16.21 15.21 17.76
C ILE A 41 16.80 14.13 18.65
N GLY A 42 16.63 14.25 19.98
CA GLY A 42 17.11 13.23 20.92
C GLY A 42 16.45 11.87 20.69
N ALA A 43 15.15 11.86 20.39
CA ALA A 43 14.43 10.64 20.02
C ALA A 43 14.90 10.11 18.65
N ALA A 44 15.11 11.01 17.68
CA ALA A 44 15.58 10.64 16.35
C ALA A 44 16.97 9.97 16.39
N VAL A 45 17.91 10.54 17.15
CA VAL A 45 19.25 9.97 17.35
C VAL A 45 19.14 8.60 18.02
N GLY A 46 18.31 8.45 19.05
CA GLY A 46 18.07 7.15 19.68
C GLY A 46 17.59 6.08 18.70
N LEU A 47 16.67 6.42 17.80
CA LEU A 47 16.10 5.50 16.80
C LEU A 47 17.05 5.16 15.64
N ALA A 48 17.98 6.05 15.31
CA ALA A 48 18.73 5.98 14.05
C ALA A 48 20.25 6.18 14.18
N HIS A 49 20.83 6.13 15.39
CA HIS A 49 22.24 6.49 15.62
C HIS A 49 23.23 5.76 14.69
N THR A 50 22.97 4.49 14.35
CA THR A 50 23.81 3.69 13.46
C THR A 50 23.82 4.16 12.00
N TYR A 51 22.87 5.01 11.62
CA TYR A 51 22.68 5.54 10.27
C TYR A 51 22.95 7.04 10.18
N VAL A 52 23.36 7.68 11.29
CA VAL A 52 23.76 9.08 11.30
C VAL A 52 25.20 9.18 10.78
N THR A 53 25.43 10.11 9.85
CA THR A 53 26.78 10.42 9.36
C THR A 53 27.06 11.89 9.57
N GLY A 54 28.23 12.21 10.14
CA GLY A 54 28.64 13.57 10.47
C GLY A 54 28.71 13.84 11.97
N ASP A 55 29.18 15.02 12.32
CA ASP A 55 29.32 15.44 13.72
C ASP A 55 27.98 15.91 14.28
N THR A 56 27.42 15.16 15.22
CA THR A 56 26.15 15.48 15.87
C THR A 56 26.25 16.63 16.88
N SER A 57 27.45 17.03 17.30
CA SER A 57 27.65 18.15 18.25
C SER A 57 27.17 19.49 17.67
N VAL A 58 27.21 19.62 16.33
CA VAL A 58 26.66 20.76 15.58
C VAL A 58 25.16 20.94 15.83
N LEU A 59 24.46 19.89 16.22
CA LEU A 59 23.02 19.93 16.49
C LEU A 59 22.70 20.35 17.93
N GLU A 60 23.69 20.41 18.84
CA GLU A 60 23.51 20.81 20.23
C GLU A 60 23.13 22.30 20.36
N HIS A 61 23.61 23.11 19.41
CA HIS A 61 23.54 24.56 19.39
C HIS A 61 22.32 25.13 18.64
N GLY A 62 21.55 24.27 17.96
CA GLY A 62 20.34 24.65 17.23
C GLY A 62 19.14 24.93 18.15
N ALA A 63 18.40 25.99 17.85
CA ALA A 63 17.15 26.34 18.54
C ALA A 63 15.99 25.41 18.13
N PHE A 64 15.99 24.88 16.91
CA PHE A 64 14.96 23.98 16.40
C PHE A 64 15.42 22.52 16.36
N LYS A 65 15.17 21.82 17.47
CA LYS A 65 15.60 20.42 17.73
C LYS A 65 14.61 19.37 17.20
N VAL A 66 14.10 19.54 15.97
CA VAL A 66 13.11 18.60 15.39
C VAL A 66 13.54 18.06 14.04
N VAL A 67 13.54 16.74 13.89
CA VAL A 67 13.78 16.04 12.63
C VAL A 67 12.45 15.81 11.93
N THR A 68 12.35 16.23 10.68
CA THR A 68 11.18 15.96 9.83
C THR A 68 11.49 14.81 8.88
N TYR A 69 10.63 13.80 8.84
CA TYR A 69 10.80 12.61 8.01
C TYR A 69 9.42 12.13 7.50
N PRO A 70 9.34 11.38 6.39
CA PRO A 70 8.07 10.80 5.97
C PRO A 70 7.74 9.61 6.88
N ASP A 71 6.49 9.47 7.30
CA ASP A 71 5.97 8.29 8.00
C ASP A 71 4.69 7.81 7.31
N LEU A 72 4.30 6.55 7.52
CA LEU A 72 3.08 5.99 6.94
C LEU A 72 1.84 6.34 7.77
N GLU A 73 0.78 6.76 7.07
CA GLU A 73 -0.56 6.92 7.60
C GLU A 73 -1.51 5.89 6.98
N PRO A 74 -2.33 5.18 7.78
CA PRO A 74 -3.34 4.27 7.26
C PRO A 74 -4.36 4.97 6.35
N ALA A 75 -4.80 4.30 5.28
CA ALA A 75 -5.76 4.88 4.32
C ALA A 75 -7.22 4.86 4.80
N GLY A 76 -7.53 4.18 5.91
CA GLY A 76 -8.88 4.06 6.45
C GLY A 76 -9.81 3.21 5.59
N ASN A 77 -9.36 2.01 5.22
CA ASN A 77 -10.08 1.12 4.30
C ASN A 77 -11.40 0.61 4.91
N LEU A 78 -12.50 0.76 4.17
CA LEU A 78 -13.83 0.31 4.57
C LEU A 78 -14.04 -1.18 4.33
N PHE A 79 -13.44 -1.72 3.27
CA PHE A 79 -13.59 -3.12 2.88
C PHE A 79 -12.25 -3.86 2.93
N THR A 80 -12.21 -4.91 3.75
CA THR A 80 -11.00 -5.72 3.96
C THR A 80 -11.15 -7.14 3.45
N GLU A 81 -12.36 -7.55 3.09
CA GLU A 81 -12.70 -8.90 2.65
C GLU A 81 -13.54 -8.88 1.37
N ALA A 82 -13.50 -9.98 0.62
CA ALA A 82 -14.29 -10.18 -0.58
C ALA A 82 -14.89 -11.60 -0.63
N GLY A 83 -16.08 -11.70 -1.18
CA GLY A 83 -16.76 -12.96 -1.47
C GLY A 83 -17.42 -12.91 -2.85
N TRP A 84 -17.71 -14.08 -3.40
CA TRP A 84 -18.48 -14.16 -4.63
C TRP A 84 -19.29 -15.44 -4.73
N SER A 85 -20.32 -15.41 -5.58
CA SER A 85 -21.14 -16.57 -5.92
C SER A 85 -21.39 -16.62 -7.42
N VAL A 86 -21.68 -17.82 -7.91
CA VAL A 86 -22.12 -18.11 -9.27
C VAL A 86 -23.48 -18.79 -9.18
N ASP A 87 -24.50 -18.21 -9.79
CA ASP A 87 -25.88 -18.70 -9.76
C ASP A 87 -26.40 -18.96 -8.34
N GLY A 88 -26.03 -18.07 -7.41
CA GLY A 88 -26.37 -18.16 -5.99
C GLY A 88 -25.55 -19.16 -5.18
N VAL A 89 -24.61 -19.89 -5.79
CA VAL A 89 -23.70 -20.83 -5.10
C VAL A 89 -22.40 -20.11 -4.74
N PRO A 90 -22.07 -19.95 -3.45
CA PRO A 90 -20.81 -19.33 -3.04
C PRO A 90 -19.59 -20.11 -3.56
N VAL A 91 -18.61 -19.38 -4.08
CA VAL A 91 -17.34 -19.95 -4.55
C VAL A 91 -16.20 -19.40 -3.70
N GLN A 92 -15.16 -20.21 -3.50
CA GLN A 92 -13.97 -19.80 -2.77
C GLN A 92 -13.32 -18.57 -3.42
N MET A 93 -12.91 -17.64 -2.56
CA MET A 93 -12.16 -16.45 -2.91
C MET A 93 -10.87 -16.48 -2.09
N ASP A 94 -9.73 -16.38 -2.76
CA ASP A 94 -8.42 -16.43 -2.13
C ASP A 94 -7.80 -15.04 -2.07
N LEU A 95 -7.29 -14.65 -0.90
CA LEU A 95 -6.44 -13.46 -0.75
C LEU A 95 -5.07 -13.78 -1.37
N VAL A 96 -4.75 -13.14 -2.49
CA VAL A 96 -3.49 -13.37 -3.22
C VAL A 96 -2.42 -12.32 -2.91
N SER A 97 -2.81 -11.16 -2.41
CA SER A 97 -1.87 -10.10 -2.01
C SER A 97 -2.47 -9.24 -0.91
N ASP A 98 -1.70 -9.04 0.15
CA ASP A 98 -1.95 -8.07 1.22
C ASP A 98 -0.86 -7.00 1.20
N MET A 99 -0.99 -6.10 0.23
CA MET A 99 0.00 -5.07 -0.08
C MET A 99 0.15 -4.06 1.07
N GLY A 100 -0.93 -3.77 1.78
CA GLY A 100 -0.91 -2.89 2.95
C GLY A 100 0.06 -3.37 4.02
N SER A 101 -0.06 -4.63 4.43
CA SER A 101 0.78 -5.20 5.48
C SER A 101 2.23 -5.36 5.03
N GLU A 102 2.46 -5.73 3.76
CA GLU A 102 3.81 -5.78 3.17
C GLU A 102 4.48 -4.39 3.18
N ILE A 103 3.79 -3.34 2.70
CA ILE A 103 4.35 -1.98 2.67
C ILE A 103 4.68 -1.50 4.08
N VAL A 104 3.81 -1.74 5.07
CA VAL A 104 4.07 -1.34 6.46
C VAL A 104 5.32 -2.03 6.99
N ARG A 105 5.44 -3.35 6.78
CA ARG A 105 6.60 -4.13 7.23
C ARG A 105 7.89 -3.61 6.61
N GLU A 106 7.95 -3.53 5.28
CA GLU A 106 9.14 -3.05 4.57
C GLU A 106 9.50 -1.62 4.97
N PHE A 107 8.50 -0.77 5.19
CA PHE A 107 8.73 0.61 5.63
C PHE A 107 9.33 0.69 7.02
N GLU A 108 8.80 -0.06 7.99
CA GLU A 108 9.32 -0.07 9.36
C GLU A 108 10.76 -0.58 9.42
N GLU A 109 11.14 -1.55 8.57
CA GLU A 109 12.52 -2.02 8.45
C GLU A 109 13.49 -0.93 7.96
N ILE A 110 13.06 -0.07 7.02
CA ILE A 110 13.89 1.01 6.48
C ILE A 110 13.75 2.34 7.23
N LYS A 111 12.75 2.49 8.10
CA LYS A 111 12.45 3.73 8.82
C LYS A 111 13.65 4.31 9.58
N PRO A 112 14.47 3.52 10.31
CA PRO A 112 15.68 4.05 10.95
C PRO A 112 16.67 4.68 9.95
N ARG A 113 16.83 4.09 8.76
CA ARG A 113 17.70 4.63 7.70
C ARG A 113 17.17 5.94 7.14
N ILE A 114 15.84 6.05 6.99
CA ILE A 114 15.16 7.28 6.55
C ILE A 114 15.40 8.40 7.57
N ILE A 115 15.22 8.11 8.87
CA ILE A 115 15.46 9.06 9.95
C ILE A 115 16.94 9.47 10.00
N GLY A 116 17.88 8.52 9.90
CA GLY A 116 19.32 8.79 9.86
C GLY A 116 19.70 9.73 8.71
N SER A 117 19.15 9.49 7.51
CA SER A 117 19.32 10.39 6.36
C SER A 117 18.78 11.80 6.64
N ALA A 118 17.63 11.92 7.32
CA ALA A 118 17.07 13.22 7.71
C ALA A 118 17.97 13.96 8.71
N ILE A 119 18.56 13.25 9.68
CA ILE A 119 19.55 13.81 10.62
C ILE A 119 20.79 14.28 9.86
N THR A 120 21.34 13.49 8.95
CA THR A 120 22.51 13.90 8.14
C THR A 120 22.22 15.16 7.34
N ARG A 121 21.05 15.27 6.68
CA ARG A 121 20.64 16.51 5.97
C ARG A 121 20.56 17.71 6.92
N MET A 122 20.10 17.49 8.15
CA MET A 122 20.06 18.52 9.18
C MET A 122 21.46 18.98 9.59
N ILE A 123 22.40 18.06 9.84
CA ILE A 123 23.80 18.38 10.17
C ILE A 123 24.43 19.25 9.08
N VAL A 124 24.29 18.84 7.82
CA VAL A 124 24.86 19.60 6.67
C VAL A 124 24.31 21.02 6.62
N ARG A 125 23.01 21.21 6.84
CA ARG A 125 22.40 22.55 6.87
C ARG A 125 22.85 23.37 8.08
N ALA A 126 22.94 22.76 9.25
CA ALA A 126 23.39 23.43 10.47
C ALA A 126 24.84 23.93 10.30
N ALA A 127 25.75 23.10 9.81
CA ALA A 127 27.12 23.48 9.51
C ALA A 127 27.21 24.61 8.47
N ALA A 128 26.39 24.58 7.42
CA ALA A 128 26.33 25.68 6.44
C ALA A 128 25.83 27.00 7.05
N ALA A 129 24.83 26.93 7.94
CA ALA A 129 24.30 28.10 8.64
C ALA A 129 25.32 28.69 9.62
N GLU A 130 26.10 27.86 10.33
CA GLU A 130 27.19 28.32 11.18
C GLU A 130 28.30 29.02 10.38
N GLY A 131 28.72 28.44 9.25
CA GLY A 131 29.68 29.07 8.35
C GLY A 131 29.22 30.44 7.84
N ALA A 132 27.94 30.57 7.48
CA ALA A 132 27.35 31.85 7.07
C ALA A 132 27.28 32.87 8.21
N ARG A 133 26.94 32.44 9.44
CA ARG A 133 26.95 33.30 10.64
C ARG A 133 28.36 33.80 10.96
N ALA A 134 29.37 32.93 10.87
CA ALA A 134 30.77 33.29 11.13
C ALA A 134 31.31 34.32 10.12
N ALA A 135 30.89 34.24 8.85
CA ALA A 135 31.30 35.19 7.81
C ALA A 135 30.57 36.55 7.87
N GLY A 136 29.40 36.63 8.52
CA GLY A 136 28.52 37.81 8.53
C GLY A 136 28.55 38.66 9.80
N ASN A 137 29.51 38.43 10.71
CA ASN A 137 29.56 39.09 12.01
C ASN A 137 30.05 40.56 11.93
N GLU A 138 29.18 41.46 11.48
CA GLU A 138 29.30 42.93 11.58
C GLU A 138 28.01 43.61 12.11
N ALA A 139 27.06 42.86 12.69
CA ALA A 139 25.76 43.39 13.11
C ALA A 139 25.49 43.34 14.62
N ASN A 140 24.68 44.29 15.11
CA ASN A 140 24.23 44.43 16.50
C ASN A 140 23.62 43.10 17.04
N SER A 141 23.99 42.70 18.26
CA SER A 141 23.75 41.34 18.81
C SER A 141 22.29 40.89 18.82
N ALA A 142 21.34 41.79 19.09
CA ALA A 142 19.91 41.48 19.08
C ALA A 142 19.34 41.27 17.67
N VAL A 143 19.80 42.05 16.69
CA VAL A 143 19.38 41.91 15.28
C VAL A 143 20.00 40.65 14.67
N GLY A 144 21.25 40.34 15.05
CA GLY A 144 21.91 39.09 14.67
C GLY A 144 21.19 37.85 15.18
N LEU A 145 20.71 37.86 16.43
CA LEU A 145 19.96 36.73 17.01
C LEU A 145 18.62 36.48 16.31
N ILE A 146 17.84 37.54 16.04
CA ILE A 146 16.55 37.42 15.35
C ILE A 146 16.76 36.90 13.92
N GLY A 147 17.75 37.45 13.20
CA GLY A 147 18.11 36.98 11.86
C GLY A 147 18.54 35.51 11.86
N ALA A 148 19.36 35.11 12.84
CA ALA A 148 19.82 33.73 13.02
C ALA A 148 18.66 32.75 13.24
N LEU A 149 17.67 33.09 14.06
CA LEU A 149 16.47 32.29 14.31
C LEU A 149 15.54 32.23 13.10
N ALA A 150 15.39 33.34 12.38
CA ALA A 150 14.58 33.40 11.16
C ALA A 150 15.18 32.52 10.04
N ILE A 151 16.50 32.55 9.87
CA ILE A 151 17.22 31.69 8.90
C ILE A 151 17.05 30.22 9.26
N GLU A 152 17.22 29.87 10.53
CA GLU A 152 17.10 28.49 11.01
C GLU A 152 15.67 27.95 10.87
N GLY A 153 14.67 28.73 11.27
CA GLY A 153 13.26 28.37 11.08
C GLY A 153 12.89 28.21 9.60
N THR A 154 13.44 29.05 8.71
CA THR A 154 13.27 28.90 7.26
C THR A 154 13.88 27.60 6.75
N MET A 155 15.10 27.26 7.18
CA MET A 155 15.78 26.02 6.78
C MET A 155 15.02 24.76 7.24
N VAL A 156 14.44 24.78 8.44
CA VAL A 156 13.59 23.70 8.95
C VAL A 156 12.28 23.60 8.17
N ALA A 157 11.67 24.73 7.80
CA ALA A 157 10.46 24.75 6.99
C ALA A 157 10.71 24.26 5.54
N LEU A 158 11.91 24.49 5.01
CA LEU A 158 12.33 23.99 3.70
C LEU A 158 12.73 22.51 3.70
N ASP A 159 12.94 21.89 4.88
CA ASP A 159 13.19 20.45 5.00
C ASP A 159 11.89 19.65 4.85
N LYS A 160 11.40 19.57 3.61
CA LYS A 160 10.22 18.80 3.27
C LYS A 160 10.63 17.36 2.94
N PRO A 161 10.19 16.36 3.72
CA PRO A 161 10.42 14.96 3.36
C PRO A 161 9.67 14.61 2.07
N ASP A 162 10.16 13.59 1.35
CA ASP A 162 9.43 13.06 0.20
C ASP A 162 8.22 12.24 0.68
N THR A 163 7.03 12.80 0.47
CA THR A 163 5.74 12.19 0.82
C THR A 163 5.00 11.63 -0.40
N ARG A 164 5.67 11.56 -1.56
CA ARG A 164 5.07 10.94 -2.76
C ARG A 164 4.78 9.46 -2.48
N SER A 165 3.55 9.06 -2.77
CA SER A 165 3.01 7.73 -2.49
C SER A 165 2.10 7.28 -3.63
N TRP A 166 1.94 5.97 -3.83
CA TRP A 166 1.01 5.43 -4.82
C TRP A 166 -0.40 5.33 -4.25
N THR A 167 -1.16 6.42 -4.32
CA THR A 167 -2.48 6.55 -3.69
C THR A 167 -3.60 5.75 -4.38
N THR A 168 -3.31 5.10 -5.50
CA THR A 168 -4.26 4.27 -6.27
C THR A 168 -3.93 2.78 -6.21
N LEU A 169 -2.88 2.38 -5.48
CA LEU A 169 -2.56 0.97 -5.29
C LEU A 169 -3.54 0.37 -4.27
N PRO A 170 -4.18 -0.77 -4.59
CA PRO A 170 -5.11 -1.41 -3.66
C PRO A 170 -4.38 -1.99 -2.45
N ASP A 171 -5.09 -2.05 -1.33
CA ASP A 171 -4.58 -2.63 -0.09
C ASP A 171 -4.51 -4.16 -0.19
N ARG A 172 -5.57 -4.75 -0.74
CA ARG A 172 -5.72 -6.20 -0.88
C ARG A 172 -6.20 -6.59 -2.26
N VAL A 173 -5.76 -7.75 -2.73
CA VAL A 173 -6.21 -8.37 -3.98
C VAL A 173 -6.67 -9.79 -3.70
N PHE A 174 -7.88 -10.09 -4.16
CA PHE A 174 -8.52 -11.39 -4.06
C PHE A 174 -8.74 -11.97 -5.45
N ILE A 175 -8.65 -13.29 -5.57
CA ILE A 175 -8.96 -14.02 -6.80
C ILE A 175 -9.90 -15.17 -6.50
N GLY A 176 -10.95 -15.28 -7.30
CA GLY A 176 -11.88 -16.40 -7.31
C GLY A 176 -11.94 -17.02 -8.70
N ARG A 177 -11.98 -18.36 -8.77
CA ARG A 177 -12.09 -19.11 -10.02
C ARG A 177 -13.19 -20.15 -9.95
N ALA A 178 -14.00 -20.26 -11.00
CA ALA A 178 -15.03 -21.30 -11.13
C ALA A 178 -15.04 -21.90 -12.55
N ALA A 179 -15.26 -23.20 -12.65
CA ALA A 179 -15.56 -23.87 -13.91
C ALA A 179 -17.07 -24.05 -14.02
N VAL A 180 -17.66 -23.62 -15.14
CA VAL A 180 -19.11 -23.57 -15.35
C VAL A 180 -19.51 -24.19 -16.69
N PRO A 181 -20.74 -24.70 -16.84
CA PRO A 181 -21.28 -25.05 -18.16
C PRO A 181 -21.24 -23.86 -19.13
N ALA A 182 -21.34 -24.11 -20.44
CA ALA A 182 -21.57 -23.03 -21.38
C ALA A 182 -22.98 -22.45 -21.18
N GLY A 183 -23.10 -21.12 -21.20
CA GLY A 183 -24.38 -20.45 -21.04
C GLY A 183 -24.31 -19.13 -20.29
N GLU A 184 -25.48 -18.68 -19.86
CA GLU A 184 -25.65 -17.49 -19.04
C GLU A 184 -25.51 -17.83 -17.56
N HIS A 185 -24.72 -17.02 -16.84
CA HIS A 185 -24.49 -17.15 -15.40
C HIS A 185 -24.65 -15.80 -14.70
N GLU A 186 -25.27 -15.81 -13.52
CA GLU A 186 -25.33 -14.64 -12.64
C GLU A 186 -24.19 -14.69 -11.63
N LEU A 187 -23.37 -13.62 -11.61
CA LEU A 187 -22.28 -13.45 -10.66
C LEU A 187 -22.68 -12.42 -9.63
N GLU A 188 -22.56 -12.76 -8.34
CA GLU A 188 -22.65 -11.79 -7.25
C GLU A 188 -21.27 -11.63 -6.62
N ILE A 189 -20.75 -10.40 -6.60
CA ILE A 189 -19.50 -10.04 -5.94
C ILE A 189 -19.84 -9.17 -4.74
N THR A 190 -19.33 -9.53 -3.57
CA THR A 190 -19.54 -8.80 -2.33
C THR A 190 -18.20 -8.40 -1.76
N VAL A 191 -18.06 -7.12 -1.42
CA VAL A 191 -16.93 -6.61 -0.62
C VAL A 191 -17.46 -6.19 0.74
N PHE A 192 -16.76 -6.52 1.82
CA PHE A 192 -17.24 -6.28 3.17
C PHE A 192 -16.11 -5.96 4.15
N GLY A 193 -16.49 -5.31 5.25
CA GLY A 193 -15.61 -4.93 6.34
C GLY A 193 -16.40 -4.44 7.54
N GLU A 194 -15.72 -3.80 8.49
CA GLU A 194 -16.32 -3.35 9.76
C GLU A 194 -17.51 -2.39 9.57
N HIS A 195 -17.52 -1.64 8.47
CA HIS A 195 -18.49 -0.56 8.22
C HIS A 195 -19.62 -0.94 7.24
N GLY A 196 -19.71 -2.22 6.84
CA GLY A 196 -20.78 -2.74 5.99
C GLY A 196 -20.29 -3.54 4.79
N ALA A 197 -21.17 -3.68 3.79
CA ALA A 197 -20.90 -4.43 2.57
C ALA A 197 -21.44 -3.71 1.33
N GLU A 198 -20.75 -3.87 0.20
CA GLU A 198 -21.25 -3.49 -1.13
C GLU A 198 -21.42 -4.75 -1.98
N HIS A 199 -22.53 -4.83 -2.70
CA HIS A 199 -22.88 -5.95 -3.56
C HIS A 199 -22.93 -5.51 -5.02
N ARG A 200 -22.39 -6.33 -5.92
CA ARG A 200 -22.43 -6.11 -7.36
C ARG A 200 -22.88 -7.37 -8.07
N ARG A 201 -23.98 -7.27 -8.81
CA ARG A 201 -24.48 -8.35 -9.66
C ARG A 201 -24.11 -8.10 -11.12
N VAL A 202 -23.63 -9.14 -11.79
CA VAL A 202 -23.26 -9.11 -13.20
C VAL A 202 -23.70 -10.41 -13.87
N THR A 203 -24.47 -10.31 -14.94
CA THR A 203 -24.80 -11.45 -15.80
C THR A 203 -23.72 -11.57 -16.88
N VAL A 204 -23.18 -12.76 -17.06
CA VAL A 204 -22.19 -13.07 -18.10
C VAL A 204 -22.69 -14.23 -18.95
N ASN A 205 -22.35 -14.24 -20.23
CA ASN A 205 -22.61 -15.36 -21.12
C ASN A 205 -21.26 -15.89 -21.62
N VAL A 206 -20.99 -17.17 -21.39
CA VAL A 206 -19.71 -17.80 -21.72
C VAL A 206 -19.93 -19.03 -22.61
N GLY A 207 -19.17 -19.11 -23.70
CA GLY A 207 -19.21 -20.24 -24.62
C GLY A 207 -18.43 -21.46 -24.08
N GLN A 208 -18.64 -22.61 -24.73
CA GLN A 208 -17.93 -23.86 -24.42
C GLN A 208 -16.41 -23.68 -24.50
N GLY A 209 -15.68 -24.09 -23.46
CA GLY A 209 -14.24 -23.87 -23.33
C GLY A 209 -13.81 -22.38 -23.31
N GLY A 210 -14.75 -21.45 -23.22
CA GLY A 210 -14.49 -20.02 -23.15
C GLY A 210 -14.10 -19.56 -21.75
N TYR A 211 -13.72 -18.30 -21.63
CA TYR A 211 -13.42 -17.70 -20.33
C TYR A 211 -13.95 -16.27 -20.22
N VAL A 212 -14.31 -15.87 -19.00
CA VAL A 212 -14.69 -14.50 -18.64
C VAL A 212 -13.85 -14.05 -17.45
N VAL A 213 -13.29 -12.85 -17.54
CA VAL A 213 -12.56 -12.21 -16.44
C VAL A 213 -13.30 -10.95 -16.01
N LEU A 214 -13.65 -10.88 -14.72
CA LEU A 214 -14.17 -9.67 -14.09
C LEU A 214 -13.12 -9.06 -13.17
N ASP A 215 -12.82 -7.78 -13.39
CA ASP A 215 -12.01 -6.97 -12.48
C ASP A 215 -12.92 -5.99 -11.73
N VAL A 216 -13.02 -6.17 -10.41
CA VAL A 216 -13.82 -5.34 -9.52
C VAL A 216 -12.87 -4.60 -8.58
N THR A 217 -12.86 -3.27 -8.67
CA THR A 217 -12.01 -2.42 -7.83
C THR A 217 -12.84 -1.47 -6.98
N THR A 218 -12.61 -1.49 -5.67
CA THR A 218 -13.11 -0.50 -4.73
C THR A 218 -11.95 0.04 -3.90
N LEU A 219 -11.64 1.34 -4.03
CA LEU A 219 -10.52 1.99 -3.33
C LEU A 219 -10.97 2.70 -2.05
N ARG A 220 -12.05 2.19 -1.44
CA ARG A 220 -12.67 2.76 -0.23
C ARG A 220 -12.35 1.88 0.97
#